data_AF-A0A5N8WIK9-F1
#
_entry.id   AF-A0A5N8WIK9-F1
#
_cell.length_a   1.000
_cell.length_b   1.000
_cell.length_c   1.000
_cell.angle_alpha   90.00
_cell.angle_beta   90.00
_cell.angle_gamma   90.00
#
_symmetry.space_group_name_H-M   'P 1'
#
loop_
_entity.id
_entity.type
_entity.pdbx_description
1 polymer ?
#
loop_
_entity_poly.entity_id
_entity_poly.type
_entity_poly.pdbx_seq_one_letter_code
_entity_poly.pdbx_strand_id
1 'polypeptide(L)' 'MSAQFFQPERTYTRQVGGQIGEFLVDHITRNPNDGGLHAFGWYRRLPHASWHPYSQNQAEFGAWTDNTTRTLKEAS' A
#
# COMPACT_ATOMS: atom_id res chain seq x y z
N MET A 1 15.71 -4.70 -8.76
CA MET A 1 14.57 -3.79 -8.94
C MET A 1 13.88 -3.54 -7.60
N SER A 2 13.57 -2.26 -7.31
CA SER A 2 12.43 -1.80 -6.49
C SER A 2 12.56 -1.53 -4.97
N ALA A 3 13.70 -1.08 -4.42
CA ALA A 3 13.72 -0.44 -3.09
C ALA A 3 12.90 0.88 -3.00
N GLN A 4 12.18 1.27 -4.06
CA GLN A 4 11.44 2.54 -4.19
C GLN A 4 10.00 2.33 -4.70
N PHE A 5 9.45 1.11 -4.62
CA PHE A 5 8.11 0.87 -5.19
C PHE A 5 7.02 1.62 -4.42
N PHE A 6 6.97 1.44 -3.11
CA PHE A 6 6.12 2.23 -2.24
C PHE A 6 6.73 3.60 -1.98
N GLN A 7 5.88 4.62 -2.00
CA GLN A 7 6.19 5.99 -1.62
C GLN A 7 5.09 6.47 -0.66
N PRO A 8 5.42 7.30 0.34
CA PRO A 8 4.41 7.97 1.16
C PRO A 8 3.36 8.68 0.32
N GLU A 9 2.14 8.76 0.84
CA GLU A 9 0.97 9.43 0.27
C GLU A 9 0.48 8.85 -1.07
N ARG A 10 1.03 7.71 -1.48
CA ARG A 10 0.57 6.97 -2.66
C ARG A 10 -0.38 5.85 -2.29
N THR A 11 -1.34 5.61 -3.18
CA THR A 11 -2.28 4.50 -3.07
C THR A 11 -1.93 3.42 -4.08
N TYR A 12 -1.85 2.18 -3.62
CA TYR A 12 -1.56 1.01 -4.43
C TYR A 12 -2.73 0.04 -4.41
N THR A 13 -2.86 -0.75 -5.46
CA THR A 13 -3.91 -1.76 -5.58
C THR A 13 -3.33 -3.15 -5.78
N ARG A 14 -4.07 -4.17 -5.34
CA ARG A 14 -3.83 -5.56 -5.70
C ARG A 14 -5.14 -6.33 -5.77
N GLN A 15 -5.16 -7.42 -6.54
CA GLN A 15 -6.26 -8.38 -6.50
C GLN A 15 -6.10 -9.30 -5.28
N VAL A 16 -7.16 -9.42 -4.47
CA VAL A 16 -7.19 -10.31 -3.30
C VAL A 16 -8.52 -11.05 -3.28
N GLY A 17 -8.50 -12.35 -3.60
CA GLY A 17 -9.70 -13.20 -3.53
C GLY A 17 -10.87 -12.68 -4.38
N GLY A 18 -10.59 -12.15 -5.58
CA GLY A 18 -11.61 -11.58 -6.48
C GLY A 18 -12.07 -10.16 -6.13
N GLN A 19 -11.48 -9.52 -5.11
CA GLN A 19 -11.72 -8.13 -4.74
C GLN A 19 -10.48 -7.27 -4.99
N ILE A 20 -10.69 -5.96 -5.10
CA ILE A 20 -9.59 -4.98 -5.15
C ILE A 20 -9.25 -4.56 -3.72
N GLY A 21 -8.03 -4.86 -3.29
CA GLY A 21 -7.43 -4.26 -2.12
C GLY A 21 -6.74 -2.96 -2.48
N GLU A 22 -6.96 -1.90 -1.71
CA GLU A 22 -6.24 -0.63 -1.81
C GLU A 22 -5.40 -0.41 -0.56
N PHE A 23 -4.18 0.07 -0.74
CA PHE A 23 -3.25 0.41 0.34
C PHE A 23 -2.70 1.81 0.14
N LEU A 24 -3.08 2.72 1.03
CA LEU A 24 -2.51 4.05 1.15
C LEU A 24 -1.29 3.98 2.06
N VAL A 25 -0.13 4.38 1.56
CA VAL A 25 1.12 4.38 2.33
C VAL A 25 1.24 5.70 3.09
N ASP A 26 1.39 5.64 4.41
CA ASP A 26 1.65 6.82 5.24
C ASP A 26 3.16 7.06 5.38
N HIS A 27 3.92 6.01 5.71
CA HIS A 27 5.37 6.12 5.87
C HIS A 27 6.08 4.77 5.61
N ILE A 28 7.40 4.85 5.42
CA ILE A 28 8.26 3.70 5.15
C ILE A 28 9.45 3.77 6.10
N THR A 29 9.76 2.66 6.75
CA THR A 29 10.91 2.52 7.63
C THR A 29 11.75 1.31 7.23
N ARG A 30 12.89 1.12 7.91
CA ARG A 30 13.72 -0.08 7.80
C ARG A 30 13.56 -0.91 9.07
N ASN A 31 13.35 -2.21 8.90
CA ASN A 31 13.41 -3.16 9.98
C ASN A 31 14.84 -3.18 10.54
N PRO A 32 15.04 -2.99 11.86
CA PRO A 32 16.38 -2.94 12.46
C PRO A 32 17.13 -4.28 12.40
N ASN A 33 16.43 -5.40 12.23
CA ASN A 33 17.03 -6.74 12.27
C ASN A 33 17.67 -7.15 10.94
N ASP A 34 17.05 -6.81 9.81
CA ASP A 34 17.46 -7.26 8.47
C ASP A 34 17.68 -6.10 7.47
N GLY A 35 17.37 -4.86 7.85
CA GLY A 35 17.49 -3.67 7.01
C GLY A 35 16.44 -3.57 5.90
N GLY A 36 15.50 -4.52 5.83
CA GLY A 36 14.42 -4.58 4.86
C GLY A 36 13.43 -3.44 5.05
N LEU A 37 12.83 -2.97 3.96
CA LEU A 37 11.82 -1.91 4.02
C LEU A 37 10.49 -2.44 4.55
N HIS A 38 9.80 -1.61 5.32
CA HIS A 38 8.47 -1.87 5.84
C HIS A 38 7.61 -0.64 5.60
N ALA A 39 6.49 -0.81 4.90
CA ALA A 39 5.54 0.27 4.66
C ALA A 39 4.37 0.16 5.65
N PHE A 40 3.95 1.30 6.17
CA PHE A 40 2.82 1.44 7.09
C PHE A 40 1.80 2.39 6.49
N GLY A 41 0.52 2.14 6.77
CA GLY A 41 -0.56 3.04 6.39
C GLY A 41 -1.92 2.37 6.53
N TRP A 42 -2.78 2.55 5.54
CA TRP A 42 -4.19 2.16 5.60
C TRP A 42 -4.56 1.24 4.47
N TYR A 43 -5.33 0.19 4.78
CA TYR A 43 -5.83 -0.76 3.79
C TYR A 43 -7.36 -0.79 3.77
N ARG A 44 -7.95 -0.98 2.60
CA ARG A 44 -9.37 -1.32 2.42
C ARG A 44 -9.57 -2.35 1.32
N ARG A 45 -10.66 -3.12 1.39
CA ARG A 45 -11.16 -3.97 0.30
C ARG A 45 -12.42 -3.38 -0.31
N LEU A 46 -12.35 -3.06 -1.59
CA LEU A 46 -13.49 -2.56 -2.34
C LEU A 46 -14.49 -3.71 -2.63
N PRO A 47 -15.80 -3.40 -2.73
CA PRO A 47 -16.38 -2.05 -2.70
C PRO A 47 -16.86 -1.56 -1.32
N HIS A 48 -16.79 -2.36 -0.25
CA HIS A 48 -17.55 -2.05 0.99
C HIS A 48 -16.73 -1.98 2.28
N ALA A 49 -15.40 -1.97 2.24
CA ALA A 49 -14.60 -1.87 3.45
C ALA A 49 -14.17 -0.44 3.78
N SER A 50 -14.22 -0.11 5.06
CA SER A 50 -13.54 1.05 5.62
C SER A 50 -12.02 0.85 5.67
N TRP A 51 -11.28 1.96 5.68
CA TRP A 51 -9.85 1.97 5.93
C TRP A 51 -9.54 1.43 7.33
N HIS A 52 -8.51 0.59 7.44
CA HIS A 52 -7.97 0.12 8.70
C HIS A 52 -6.44 0.06 8.66
N PRO A 53 -5.76 0.13 9.82
CA PRO A 53 -4.31 0.08 9.87
C PRO A 53 -3.76 -1.19 9.23
N TYR A 54 -2.72 -1.04 8.43
CA TYR A 54 -2.07 -2.13 7.73
C TYR A 54 -0.58 -1.85 7.57
N SER A 55 0.20 -2.92 7.45
CA SER A 55 1.62 -2.82 7.15
C SER A 55 2.03 -3.89 6.15
N GLN A 56 3.07 -3.61 5.38
CA GLN A 56 3.54 -4.48 4.32
C GLN A 56 5.07 -4.59 4.35
N ASN A 57 5.56 -5.83 4.33
CA ASN A 57 6.99 -6.13 4.20
C ASN A 57 7.47 -5.96 2.75
N GLN A 58 8.73 -5.55 2.56
CA GLN A 58 9.35 -5.36 1.24
C GLN A 58 9.23 -6.57 0.32
N ALA A 59 9.33 -7.79 0.86
CA ALA A 59 9.24 -9.04 0.09
C ALA A 59 7.91 -9.19 -0.68
N GLU A 60 6.87 -8.49 -0.24
CA GLU A 60 5.52 -8.55 -0.82
C GLU A 60 5.16 -7.31 -1.64
N PHE A 61 6.06 -6.33 -1.78
CA PHE A 61 5.78 -5.09 -2.53
C PHE A 61 5.45 -5.38 -4.01
N GLY A 62 6.07 -6.39 -4.61
CA GLY A 62 5.85 -6.75 -6.01
C GLY A 62 4.44 -7.22 -6.35
N ALA A 63 3.60 -7.52 -5.35
CA ALA A 63 2.20 -7.90 -5.55
C ALA A 63 1.26 -6.69 -5.76
N TRP A 64 1.78 -5.46 -5.64
CA TRP A 64 1.01 -4.23 -5.68
C TRP A 64 1.25 -3.45 -6.97
N THR A 65 0.27 -2.66 -7.38
CA THR A 65 0.31 -1.77 -8.56
C THR A 65 -0.01 -0.35 -8.12
N ASP A 66 0.82 0.65 -8.49
CA ASP A 66 0.57 2.06 -8.19
C ASP A 66 -0.74 2.52 -8.85
N ASN A 67 -1.62 3.11 -8.05
CA ASN A 67 -2.93 3.60 -8.46
C ASN A 67 -3.21 5.00 -7.88
N THR A 68 -2.15 5.79 -7.65
CA THR A 68 -2.21 7.12 -7.01
C THR A 68 -3.18 8.08 -7.72
N THR A 69 -3.47 7.87 -9.00
CA THR A 69 -4.44 8.66 -9.78
C THR A 69 -5.90 8.51 -9.36
N ARG A 70 -6.28 7.48 -8.57
CA ARG A 70 -7.70 7.28 -8.17
C ARG A 70 -8.10 8.07 -6.92
N THR A 71 -7.20 8.26 -5.96
CA THR A 71 -7.57 8.84 -4.65
C THR A 71 -7.68 10.36 -4.69
N LEU A 72 -6.95 11.06 -5.58
CA LEU A 72 -7.07 12.51 -5.74
C LEU A 72 -8.46 12.97 -6.23
N LYS A 73 -9.26 12.07 -6.84
CA LYS A 73 -10.60 12.40 -7.35
C LYS A 73 -11.72 12.30 -6.31
N GLU A 74 -11.48 11.68 -5.16
CA GLU A 74 -12.49 11.57 -4.08
C GLU A 74 -12.35 12.68 -3.02
N ALA A 75 -11.37 13.59 -3.18
CA ALA A 75 -11.08 14.70 -2.26
C ALA A 75 -11.33 16.10 -2.85
N SER A 76 -12.00 16.20 -4.01
CA SER A 76 -12.36 17.46 -4.70
C SER A 76 -13.85 17.76 -4.61
#